data_AF-E9FTX3-F1
#
_entry.id   AF-E9FTX3-F1
#
_cell.length_a   1.000
_cell.length_b   1.000
_cell.length_c   1.000
_cell.angle_alpha   90.00
_cell.angle_beta   90.00
_cell.angle_gamma   90.00
#
_symmetry.space_group_name_H-M   'P 1'
#
loop_
_entity.id
_entity.type
_entity.pdbx_description
1 polymer ?
#
loop_
_entity_poly.entity_id
_entity_poly.type
_entity_poly.pdbx_seq_one_letter_code
_entity_poly.pdbx_strand_id
1 'polypeptide(L)'
;MDRGKNKDTHTFAKMATSDIVGFYRDRSVFITGATGFMGKVLVEKLLRCCPGVKTLYLLMRPKAGNDIRTRLEELISTKVFDNLRRDSPELMNKLVPIAGDMSLPSLGVSATDIKMLSDNVSIVFHSAATVKFDEALKSAVEMNLKGTMRLIELVRKLERLDALVHVSTAYANCDKDEIAEMIYPPPADPHKLMECVDWMDEELLKGITKKLIGKRPNTYTYTKALAEHLLMEECGGIPLAIVRPTIVTAAMKEPIPGWVDNLNGPTGLIAGAGKGLLRTLWCHTTMVADVIPVEFPINLMIAVAWHTATHKPNNIIVYNCASGYHNPLTWGEIERQGRVALLKYPMSDVLWYPSGSFKSNLTLHKIDVVLYHYLPAYFLDFLARMSGNPAMLVRLYDKAHRAMSCLNYFTTHEWRFISENPIQLLEKMSPEDRRVFYFDVRTIDWPSYIETYALGTRRFILKDDPSTLPAARRHMTRMFWIQQISRVAILLLFWRAVVSRSETARRVWNLAFTMLVSMMRRMSAGAGIGIAKRREKKDEEKSRDMSKASVDVNNSSTPSKAVSMSIAPIK
;
A
#
# COMPACT_ATOMS: atom_id res chain seq x y z
N MET A 1 11.07 -13.38 -36.31
CA MET A 1 9.60 -13.41 -36.17
C MET A 1 9.06 -14.71 -35.54
N ASP A 2 9.88 -15.55 -34.90
CA ASP A 2 9.42 -16.91 -34.51
C ASP A 2 9.59 -17.28 -33.02
N ARG A 3 9.88 -16.30 -32.14
CA ARG A 3 10.03 -16.54 -30.69
C ARG A 3 8.76 -16.21 -29.85
N GLY A 4 7.71 -15.70 -30.48
CA GLY A 4 6.43 -15.36 -29.82
C GLY A 4 5.46 -16.54 -29.75
N LYS A 5 5.25 -17.25 -30.87
CA LYS A 5 4.23 -18.30 -30.99
C LYS A 5 4.46 -19.53 -30.11
N ASN A 6 5.71 -19.83 -29.73
CA ASN A 6 6.04 -21.05 -29.00
C ASN A 6 5.86 -20.95 -27.47
N LYS A 7 5.74 -19.74 -26.91
CA LYS A 7 5.39 -19.55 -25.49
C LYS A 7 3.89 -19.69 -25.26
N ASP A 8 3.09 -19.24 -26.21
CA ASP A 8 1.64 -19.24 -26.12
C ASP A 8 1.11 -20.68 -26.21
N THR A 9 1.56 -21.48 -27.17
CA THR A 9 1.16 -22.89 -27.31
C THR A 9 1.50 -23.75 -26.09
N HIS A 10 2.68 -23.58 -25.49
CA HIS A 10 3.04 -24.28 -24.24
C HIS A 10 2.26 -23.79 -23.02
N THR A 11 1.85 -22.52 -22.98
CA THR A 11 1.04 -21.97 -21.88
C THR A 11 -0.42 -22.43 -21.98
N PHE A 12 -1.00 -22.44 -23.18
CA PHE A 12 -2.34 -22.95 -23.44
C PHE A 12 -2.43 -24.47 -23.21
N ALA A 13 -1.41 -25.24 -23.58
CA ALA A 13 -1.36 -26.69 -23.32
C ALA A 13 -1.25 -27.02 -21.81
N LYS A 14 -0.59 -26.18 -21.00
CA LYS A 14 -0.54 -26.35 -19.53
C LYS A 14 -1.83 -25.92 -18.84
N MET A 15 -2.51 -24.88 -19.33
CA MET A 15 -3.83 -24.49 -18.82
C MET A 15 -4.91 -25.56 -19.07
N ALA A 16 -4.70 -26.48 -20.03
CA ALA A 16 -5.62 -27.57 -20.31
C ALA A 16 -5.75 -28.59 -19.16
N THR A 17 -4.83 -28.60 -18.19
CA THR A 17 -4.84 -29.50 -17.01
C THR A 17 -5.32 -28.82 -15.73
N SER A 18 -5.81 -27.58 -15.78
CA SER A 18 -6.35 -26.87 -14.62
C SER A 18 -7.86 -27.10 -14.51
N ASP A 19 -8.29 -27.65 -13.38
CA ASP A 19 -9.72 -27.93 -13.11
C ASP A 19 -10.50 -26.61 -12.97
N ILE A 20 -9.89 -25.59 -12.37
CA ILE A 20 -10.52 -24.27 -12.23
C ILE A 20 -10.67 -23.60 -13.59
N VAL A 21 -9.63 -23.60 -14.45
CA VAL A 21 -9.75 -23.03 -15.81
C VAL A 21 -10.80 -23.80 -16.62
N GLY A 22 -10.83 -25.12 -16.51
CA GLY A 22 -11.86 -25.98 -17.12
C GLY A 22 -13.26 -25.63 -16.63
N PHE A 23 -13.43 -25.40 -15.33
CA PHE A 23 -14.72 -25.03 -14.74
C PHE A 23 -15.29 -23.74 -15.32
N TYR A 24 -14.47 -22.70 -15.55
CA TYR A 24 -14.94 -21.44 -16.13
C TYR A 24 -15.22 -21.49 -17.63
N ARG A 25 -14.86 -22.58 -18.33
CA ARG A 25 -15.08 -22.71 -19.78
C ARG A 25 -16.57 -22.70 -20.11
N ASP A 26 -16.94 -21.91 -21.12
CA ASP A 26 -18.31 -21.74 -21.63
C ASP A 26 -19.34 -21.26 -20.61
N ARG A 27 -18.89 -20.82 -19.42
CA ARG A 27 -19.74 -20.25 -18.37
C ARG A 27 -19.78 -18.74 -18.46
N SER A 28 -20.91 -18.16 -18.07
CA SER A 28 -21.03 -16.72 -17.87
C SER A 28 -21.06 -16.34 -16.40
N VAL A 29 -20.40 -15.22 -16.08
CA VAL A 29 -20.16 -14.73 -14.73
C VAL A 29 -20.81 -13.36 -14.57
N PHE A 30 -21.53 -13.13 -13.49
CA PHE A 30 -22.04 -11.81 -13.12
C PHE A 30 -21.21 -11.22 -11.97
N ILE A 31 -20.75 -9.98 -12.13
CA ILE A 31 -19.85 -9.32 -11.18
C ILE A 31 -20.43 -7.98 -10.77
N THR A 32 -20.68 -7.81 -9.48
CA THR A 32 -20.97 -6.50 -8.89
C THR A 32 -19.71 -5.90 -8.30
N GLY A 33 -19.53 -4.59 -8.44
CA GLY A 33 -18.30 -3.91 -8.00
C GLY A 33 -17.12 -4.06 -8.96
N ALA A 34 -17.35 -4.46 -10.22
CA ALA A 34 -16.32 -4.67 -11.24
C ALA A 34 -15.45 -3.43 -11.52
N THR A 35 -15.97 -2.22 -11.27
CA THR A 35 -15.24 -0.96 -11.44
C THR A 35 -14.36 -0.57 -10.24
N GLY A 36 -14.47 -1.30 -9.13
CA GLY A 36 -13.63 -1.11 -7.94
C GLY A 36 -12.23 -1.72 -8.10
N PHE A 37 -11.36 -1.47 -7.12
CA PHE A 37 -9.98 -1.95 -7.13
C PHE A 37 -9.87 -3.48 -7.28
N MET A 38 -10.51 -4.24 -6.39
CA MET A 38 -10.56 -5.70 -6.47
C MET A 38 -11.29 -6.18 -7.73
N GLY A 39 -12.43 -5.56 -8.07
CA GLY A 39 -13.23 -5.93 -9.24
C GLY A 39 -12.45 -5.86 -10.55
N LYS A 40 -11.62 -4.83 -10.73
CA LYS A 40 -10.71 -4.71 -11.89
C LYS A 40 -9.75 -5.88 -12.00
N VAL A 41 -9.13 -6.27 -10.88
CA VAL A 41 -8.18 -7.40 -10.83
C VAL A 41 -8.90 -8.72 -11.06
N LEU A 42 -10.12 -8.89 -10.54
CA LEU A 42 -10.95 -10.06 -10.80
C LEU A 42 -11.28 -10.22 -12.28
N VAL A 43 -11.74 -9.15 -12.93
CA VAL A 43 -12.07 -9.16 -14.37
C VAL A 43 -10.81 -9.44 -15.19
N GLU A 44 -9.70 -8.77 -14.91
CA GLU A 44 -8.41 -9.02 -15.56
C GLU A 44 -8.00 -10.49 -15.43
N LYS A 45 -8.05 -11.03 -14.20
CA LYS A 45 -7.60 -12.39 -13.89
C LYS A 45 -8.46 -13.43 -14.60
N LEU A 46 -9.79 -13.27 -14.61
CA LEU A 46 -10.71 -14.16 -15.31
C LEU A 46 -10.47 -14.14 -16.81
N LEU A 47 -10.28 -12.96 -17.43
CA LEU A 47 -9.99 -12.88 -18.86
C LEU A 47 -8.64 -13.52 -19.20
N ARG A 48 -7.58 -13.20 -18.44
CA ARG A 48 -6.23 -13.68 -18.71
C ARG A 48 -6.04 -15.17 -18.45
N CYS A 49 -6.59 -15.69 -17.36
CA CYS A 49 -6.33 -17.06 -16.91
C CYS A 49 -7.46 -18.02 -17.26
N CYS A 50 -8.68 -17.53 -17.50
CA CYS A 50 -9.82 -18.33 -17.95
C CYS A 50 -10.29 -17.85 -19.33
N PRO A 51 -9.45 -17.91 -20.38
CA PRO A 51 -9.82 -17.42 -21.71
C PRO A 51 -10.99 -18.18 -22.33
N GLY A 52 -11.38 -19.34 -21.78
CA GLY A 52 -12.60 -20.07 -22.16
C GLY A 52 -13.90 -19.52 -21.59
N VAL A 53 -13.86 -18.50 -20.70
CA VAL A 53 -15.08 -17.88 -20.15
C VAL A 53 -15.95 -17.32 -21.28
N LYS A 54 -17.27 -17.53 -21.23
CA LYS A 54 -18.18 -17.11 -22.31
C LYS A 54 -18.43 -15.60 -22.25
N THR A 55 -18.91 -15.11 -21.11
CA THR A 55 -19.29 -13.71 -20.94
C THR A 55 -19.10 -13.27 -19.49
N LEU A 56 -18.57 -12.08 -19.28
CA LEU A 56 -18.52 -11.40 -17.99
C LEU A 56 -19.52 -10.24 -18.00
N TYR A 57 -20.63 -10.42 -17.29
CA TYR A 57 -21.65 -9.40 -17.09
C TYR A 57 -21.26 -8.51 -15.91
N LEU A 58 -21.10 -7.21 -16.17
CA LEU A 58 -20.56 -6.27 -15.19
C LEU A 58 -21.66 -5.28 -14.75
N LEU A 59 -22.10 -5.35 -13.49
CA LEU A 59 -23.04 -4.37 -12.97
C LEU A 59 -22.35 -3.00 -12.85
N MET A 60 -22.89 -2.00 -13.57
CA MET A 60 -22.32 -0.67 -13.68
C MET A 60 -23.39 0.41 -13.45
N ARG A 61 -23.12 1.29 -12.49
CA ARG A 61 -23.97 2.45 -12.20
C ARG A 61 -23.95 3.48 -13.34
N PRO A 62 -25.08 3.87 -13.93
CA PRO A 62 -25.10 5.01 -14.85
C PRO A 62 -24.55 6.28 -14.17
N LYS A 63 -23.95 7.19 -14.95
CA LYS A 63 -23.55 8.51 -14.46
C LYS A 63 -24.16 9.58 -15.36
N ALA A 64 -24.52 10.74 -14.79
CA ALA A 64 -25.01 11.87 -15.58
C ALA A 64 -24.00 12.20 -16.70
N GLY A 65 -24.45 12.13 -17.96
CA GLY A 65 -23.62 12.39 -19.15
C GLY A 65 -22.74 11.23 -19.64
N ASN A 66 -22.64 10.10 -18.91
CA ASN A 66 -21.87 8.92 -19.34
C ASN A 66 -22.75 7.67 -19.29
N ASP A 67 -23.08 7.14 -20.47
CA ASP A 67 -23.75 5.83 -20.58
C ASP A 67 -22.84 4.69 -20.09
N ILE A 68 -23.43 3.51 -19.89
CA ILE A 68 -22.70 2.34 -19.38
C ILE A 68 -21.63 1.81 -20.35
N ARG A 69 -21.72 2.13 -21.65
CA ARG A 69 -20.76 1.71 -22.66
C ARG A 69 -19.50 2.55 -22.57
N THR A 70 -19.63 3.87 -22.46
CA THR A 70 -18.51 4.77 -22.15
C THR A 70 -17.82 4.37 -20.85
N ARG A 71 -18.60 4.00 -19.81
CA ARG A 71 -18.02 3.51 -18.56
C ARG A 71 -17.26 2.20 -18.71
N LEU A 72 -17.69 1.31 -19.60
CA LEU A 72 -16.97 0.09 -19.93
C LEU A 72 -15.65 0.41 -20.66
N GLU A 73 -15.68 1.33 -21.62
CA GLU A 73 -14.48 1.78 -22.33
C GLU A 73 -13.46 2.42 -21.37
N GLU A 74 -13.93 3.27 -20.43
CA GLU A 74 -13.11 3.82 -19.36
C GLU A 74 -12.47 2.71 -18.51
N LEU A 75 -13.23 1.69 -18.10
CA LEU A 75 -12.72 0.54 -17.35
C LEU A 75 -11.63 -0.18 -18.16
N ILE A 76 -11.93 -0.54 -19.40
CA ILE A 76 -11.03 -1.24 -20.32
C ILE A 76 -9.77 -0.41 -20.55
N SER A 77 -9.83 0.92 -20.60
CA SER A 77 -8.68 1.80 -20.81
C SER A 77 -7.69 1.87 -19.64
N THR A 78 -8.06 1.37 -18.46
CA THR A 78 -7.20 1.45 -17.28
C THR A 78 -5.95 0.59 -17.42
N LYS A 79 -4.86 0.99 -16.72
CA LYS A 79 -3.54 0.35 -16.80
C LYS A 79 -3.53 -1.15 -16.47
N VAL A 80 -4.49 -1.61 -15.68
CA VAL A 80 -4.62 -3.01 -15.27
C VAL A 80 -4.84 -3.94 -16.48
N PHE A 81 -5.50 -3.45 -17.54
CA PHE A 81 -5.80 -4.20 -18.76
C PHE A 81 -4.77 -3.97 -19.87
N ASP A 82 -3.69 -3.19 -19.65
CA ASP A 82 -2.73 -2.83 -20.72
C ASP A 82 -2.13 -4.07 -21.41
N ASN A 83 -1.78 -5.10 -20.63
CA ASN A 83 -1.24 -6.34 -21.17
C ASN A 83 -2.29 -7.09 -22.00
N LEU A 84 -3.53 -7.24 -21.49
CA LEU A 84 -4.61 -7.89 -22.22
C LEU A 84 -4.96 -7.16 -23.51
N ARG A 85 -5.03 -5.82 -23.50
CA ARG A 85 -5.30 -5.04 -24.73
C ARG A 85 -4.19 -5.17 -25.77
N ARG A 86 -2.94 -5.37 -25.33
CA ARG A 86 -1.79 -5.57 -26.23
C ARG A 86 -1.73 -6.99 -26.78
N ASP A 87 -1.94 -7.98 -25.92
CA ASP A 87 -1.60 -9.39 -26.20
C ASP A 87 -2.83 -10.20 -26.67
N SER A 88 -4.04 -9.84 -26.25
CA SER A 88 -5.30 -10.56 -26.53
C SER A 88 -6.53 -9.62 -26.51
N PRO A 89 -6.57 -8.60 -27.39
CA PRO A 89 -7.62 -7.57 -27.38
C PRO A 89 -9.04 -8.13 -27.55
N GLU A 90 -9.20 -9.25 -28.25
CA GLU A 90 -10.47 -9.94 -28.47
C GLU A 90 -11.15 -10.40 -27.17
N LEU A 91 -10.39 -10.62 -26.10
CA LEU A 91 -10.95 -10.97 -24.79
C LEU A 91 -11.82 -9.86 -24.21
N MET A 92 -11.63 -8.60 -24.62
CA MET A 92 -12.47 -7.48 -24.17
C MET A 92 -13.91 -7.60 -24.69
N ASN A 93 -14.13 -8.28 -25.82
CA ASN A 93 -15.46 -8.49 -26.40
C ASN A 93 -16.37 -9.37 -25.52
N LYS A 94 -15.79 -10.03 -24.51
CA LYS A 94 -16.52 -10.86 -23.54
C LYS A 94 -17.16 -10.04 -22.42
N LEU A 95 -16.85 -8.75 -22.33
CA LEU A 95 -17.37 -7.87 -21.30
C LEU A 95 -18.71 -7.27 -21.75
N VAL A 96 -19.76 -7.53 -20.98
CA VAL A 96 -21.10 -6.97 -21.24
C VAL A 96 -21.49 -6.10 -20.04
N PRO A 97 -21.68 -4.78 -20.22
CA PRO A 97 -22.07 -3.91 -19.12
C PRO A 97 -23.57 -4.04 -18.87
N ILE A 98 -23.96 -4.16 -17.60
CA ILE A 98 -25.37 -4.18 -17.15
C ILE A 98 -25.63 -2.91 -16.37
N ALA A 99 -26.59 -2.10 -16.82
CA ALA A 99 -27.00 -0.90 -16.08
C ALA A 99 -27.67 -1.31 -14.76
N GLY A 100 -27.19 -0.75 -13.65
CA GLY A 100 -27.86 -0.91 -12.36
C GLY A 100 -27.10 -0.31 -11.19
N ASP A 101 -27.81 -0.17 -10.07
CA ASP A 101 -27.33 0.33 -8.79
C ASP A 101 -27.89 -0.51 -7.64
N MET A 102 -27.02 -0.84 -6.67
CA MET A 102 -27.39 -1.60 -5.48
C MET A 102 -28.46 -0.89 -4.63
N SER A 103 -28.57 0.44 -4.74
CA SER A 103 -29.57 1.22 -4.01
C SER A 103 -30.97 1.19 -4.63
N LEU A 104 -31.14 0.62 -5.83
CA LEU A 104 -32.42 0.62 -6.54
C LEU A 104 -33.12 -0.74 -6.45
N PRO A 105 -34.47 -0.80 -6.42
CA PRO A 105 -35.23 -2.04 -6.48
C PRO A 105 -34.80 -2.92 -7.67
N SER A 106 -34.69 -4.24 -7.47
CA SER A 106 -34.13 -5.17 -8.47
C SER A 106 -32.76 -4.72 -9.04
N LEU A 107 -31.97 -4.02 -8.23
CA LEU A 107 -30.71 -3.38 -8.61
C LEU A 107 -30.85 -2.34 -9.74
N GLY A 108 -32.05 -1.87 -10.07
CA GLY A 108 -32.30 -1.00 -11.23
C GLY A 108 -32.02 -1.66 -12.58
N VAL A 109 -31.91 -2.99 -12.61
CA VAL A 109 -31.63 -3.77 -13.83
C VAL A 109 -32.92 -3.93 -14.62
N SER A 110 -32.84 -3.80 -15.95
CA SER A 110 -34.01 -3.93 -16.83
C SER A 110 -34.56 -5.36 -16.83
N ALA A 111 -35.86 -5.53 -17.11
CA ALA A 111 -36.46 -6.86 -17.18
C ALA A 111 -35.78 -7.74 -18.25
N THR A 112 -35.39 -7.15 -19.38
CA THR A 112 -34.64 -7.81 -20.45
C THR A 112 -33.27 -8.31 -19.95
N ASP A 113 -32.54 -7.48 -19.23
CA ASP A 113 -31.25 -7.87 -18.67
C ASP A 113 -31.40 -8.91 -17.56
N ILE A 114 -32.44 -8.83 -16.72
CA ILE A 114 -32.73 -9.87 -15.72
C ILE A 114 -32.94 -11.21 -16.41
N LYS A 115 -33.71 -11.26 -17.52
CA LYS A 115 -33.91 -12.50 -18.27
C LYS A 115 -32.60 -12.99 -18.89
N MET A 116 -31.81 -12.09 -19.48
CA MET A 116 -30.49 -12.44 -20.03
C MET A 116 -29.55 -13.03 -18.96
N LEU A 117 -29.51 -12.43 -17.78
CA LEU A 117 -28.73 -12.92 -16.65
C LEU A 117 -29.25 -14.29 -16.18
N SER A 118 -30.57 -14.43 -16.05
CA SER A 118 -31.23 -15.68 -15.64
C SER A 118 -30.87 -16.86 -16.55
N ASP A 119 -30.87 -16.64 -17.86
CA ASP A 119 -30.62 -17.68 -18.86
C ASP A 119 -29.15 -18.09 -18.97
N ASN A 120 -28.21 -17.19 -18.63
CA ASN A 120 -26.79 -17.37 -18.96
C ASN A 120 -25.86 -17.47 -17.74
N VAL A 121 -26.17 -16.82 -16.62
CA VAL A 121 -25.24 -16.70 -15.49
C VAL A 121 -25.26 -17.95 -14.63
N SER A 122 -24.07 -18.48 -14.36
CA SER A 122 -23.88 -19.60 -13.43
C SER A 122 -23.03 -19.25 -12.21
N ILE A 123 -22.30 -18.13 -12.26
CA ILE A 123 -21.39 -17.73 -11.20
C ILE A 123 -21.60 -16.25 -10.91
N VAL A 124 -21.74 -15.91 -9.63
CA VAL A 124 -21.92 -14.53 -9.17
C VAL A 124 -20.81 -14.15 -8.21
N PHE A 125 -20.11 -13.05 -8.50
CA PHE A 125 -19.19 -12.41 -7.57
C PHE A 125 -19.80 -11.10 -7.06
N HIS A 126 -20.13 -11.06 -5.78
CA HIS A 126 -20.63 -9.85 -5.14
C HIS A 126 -19.49 -9.14 -4.39
N SER A 127 -18.96 -8.07 -5.00
CA SER A 127 -17.93 -7.24 -4.38
C SER A 127 -18.32 -5.76 -4.23
N ALA A 128 -19.52 -5.35 -4.67
CA ALA A 128 -20.00 -3.99 -4.44
C ALA A 128 -20.26 -3.71 -2.96
N ALA A 129 -19.59 -2.70 -2.40
CA ALA A 129 -19.84 -2.18 -1.06
C ALA A 129 -19.37 -0.72 -0.98
N THR A 130 -19.88 0.04 -0.01
CA THR A 130 -19.21 1.28 0.41
C THR A 130 -18.07 0.90 1.34
N VAL A 131 -16.85 1.34 1.01
CA VAL A 131 -15.63 1.08 1.80
C VAL A 131 -15.12 2.34 2.50
N LYS A 132 -15.96 3.38 2.57
CA LYS A 132 -15.63 4.62 3.27
C LYS A 132 -15.90 4.45 4.77
N PHE A 133 -14.88 4.71 5.58
CA PHE A 133 -14.97 4.55 7.04
C PHE A 133 -15.72 5.70 7.74
N ASP A 134 -16.02 6.78 7.01
CA ASP A 134 -16.78 7.94 7.45
C ASP A 134 -18.20 8.02 6.82
N GLU A 135 -18.66 6.93 6.19
CA GLU A 135 -19.98 6.88 5.55
C GLU A 135 -21.12 6.94 6.59
N ALA A 136 -22.15 7.74 6.28
CA ALA A 136 -23.36 7.81 7.08
C ALA A 136 -24.04 6.44 7.21
N LEU A 137 -24.61 6.15 8.38
CA LEU A 137 -25.24 4.86 8.65
C LEU A 137 -26.34 4.52 7.64
N LYS A 138 -27.15 5.52 7.24
CA LYS A 138 -28.21 5.35 6.24
C LYS A 138 -27.68 4.84 4.91
N SER A 139 -26.66 5.48 4.38
CA SER A 139 -26.01 5.07 3.12
C SER A 139 -25.32 3.71 3.24
N ALA A 140 -24.70 3.41 4.39
CA ALA A 140 -24.07 2.12 4.64
C ALA A 140 -25.10 0.97 4.68
N VAL A 141 -26.25 1.18 5.34
CA VAL A 141 -27.36 0.21 5.40
C VAL A 141 -28.00 0.03 4.02
N GLU A 142 -28.25 1.12 3.30
CA GLU A 142 -28.82 1.08 1.95
C GLU A 142 -27.96 0.25 0.99
N MET A 143 -26.64 0.47 1.01
CA MET A 143 -25.74 -0.20 0.08
C MET A 143 -25.38 -1.63 0.52
N ASN A 144 -25.05 -1.85 1.79
CA ASN A 144 -24.49 -3.13 2.26
C ASN A 144 -25.54 -4.11 2.78
N LEU A 145 -26.72 -3.65 3.23
CA LEU A 145 -27.80 -4.54 3.70
C LEU A 145 -28.90 -4.67 2.65
N LYS A 146 -29.62 -3.58 2.35
CA LYS A 146 -30.72 -3.62 1.37
C LYS A 146 -30.22 -3.95 -0.03
N GLY A 147 -29.07 -3.42 -0.43
CA GLY A 147 -28.42 -3.82 -1.67
C GLY A 147 -28.13 -5.33 -1.73
N THR A 148 -27.66 -5.92 -0.62
CA THR A 148 -27.43 -7.36 -0.53
C THR A 148 -28.75 -8.15 -0.66
N MET A 149 -29.84 -7.70 -0.03
CA MET A 149 -31.18 -8.31 -0.20
C MET A 149 -31.64 -8.30 -1.66
N ARG A 150 -31.57 -7.15 -2.31
CA ARG A 150 -31.98 -6.99 -3.71
C ARG A 150 -31.11 -7.84 -4.65
N LEU A 151 -29.84 -8.03 -4.31
CA LEU A 151 -28.99 -8.96 -5.03
C LEU A 151 -29.45 -10.39 -4.82
N ILE A 152 -29.74 -10.82 -3.60
CA ILE A 152 -30.26 -12.17 -3.32
C ILE A 152 -31.55 -12.41 -4.10
N GLU A 153 -32.47 -11.45 -4.13
CA GLU A 153 -33.70 -11.51 -4.93
C GLU A 153 -33.44 -11.70 -6.43
N LEU A 154 -32.43 -11.02 -7.00
CA LEU A 154 -32.03 -11.23 -8.39
C LEU A 154 -31.39 -12.59 -8.59
N VAL A 155 -30.49 -12.99 -7.67
CA VAL A 155 -29.75 -14.26 -7.72
C VAL A 155 -30.69 -15.46 -7.64
N ARG A 156 -31.78 -15.37 -6.85
CA ARG A 156 -32.84 -16.40 -6.80
C ARG A 156 -33.53 -16.63 -8.14
N LYS A 157 -33.48 -15.66 -9.06
CA LYS A 157 -34.06 -15.78 -10.42
C LYS A 157 -33.10 -16.43 -11.42
N LEU A 158 -31.87 -16.73 -11.04
CA LEU A 158 -30.86 -17.32 -11.92
C LEU A 158 -31.05 -18.84 -11.99
N GLU A 159 -31.46 -19.36 -13.15
CA GLU A 159 -31.85 -20.78 -13.31
C GLU A 159 -30.65 -21.73 -13.27
N ARG A 160 -29.45 -21.22 -13.53
CA ARG A 160 -28.21 -22.02 -13.70
C ARG A 160 -27.15 -21.71 -12.65
N LEU A 161 -27.53 -21.10 -11.53
CA LEU A 161 -26.59 -20.67 -10.51
C LEU A 161 -25.91 -21.86 -9.83
N ASP A 162 -24.60 -21.94 -9.97
CA ASP A 162 -23.76 -22.94 -9.32
C ASP A 162 -22.93 -22.37 -8.17
N ALA A 163 -22.63 -21.06 -8.17
CA ALA A 163 -21.89 -20.42 -7.08
C ALA A 163 -22.20 -18.92 -6.94
N LEU A 164 -22.42 -18.48 -5.70
CA LEU A 164 -22.38 -17.09 -5.27
C LEU A 164 -21.20 -16.91 -4.31
N VAL A 165 -20.28 -16.01 -4.63
CA VAL A 165 -19.17 -15.62 -3.74
C VAL A 165 -19.39 -14.19 -3.27
N HIS A 166 -19.63 -14.02 -1.98
CA HIS A 166 -19.79 -12.71 -1.34
C HIS A 166 -18.47 -12.23 -0.73
N VAL A 167 -18.06 -11.00 -1.06
CA VAL A 167 -16.90 -10.36 -0.45
C VAL A 167 -17.33 -9.57 0.78
N SER A 168 -16.93 -10.06 1.95
CA SER A 168 -17.04 -9.35 3.23
C SER A 168 -15.69 -8.74 3.62
N THR A 169 -15.36 -8.69 4.90
CA THR A 169 -14.07 -8.24 5.42
C THR A 169 -13.74 -8.99 6.70
N ALA A 170 -12.46 -9.31 6.91
CA ALA A 170 -12.02 -9.95 8.14
C ALA A 170 -12.36 -9.10 9.39
N TYR A 171 -12.42 -7.77 9.21
CA TYR A 171 -12.78 -6.81 10.26
C TYR A 171 -14.28 -6.71 10.55
N ALA A 172 -15.13 -7.52 9.90
CA ALA A 172 -16.57 -7.51 10.17
C ALA A 172 -16.84 -7.81 11.65
N ASN A 173 -15.98 -8.57 12.32
CA ASN A 173 -16.09 -8.91 13.74
C ASN A 173 -14.90 -8.39 14.58
N CYS A 174 -14.38 -7.20 14.23
CA CYS A 174 -13.25 -6.56 14.93
C CYS A 174 -13.52 -6.12 16.38
N ASP A 175 -14.75 -6.29 16.87
CA ASP A 175 -15.12 -6.17 18.29
C ASP A 175 -14.61 -7.34 19.16
N LYS A 176 -14.03 -8.37 18.53
CA LYS A 176 -13.42 -9.56 19.14
C LYS A 176 -11.94 -9.60 18.82
N ASP A 177 -11.15 -10.23 19.67
CA ASP A 177 -9.69 -10.34 19.48
C ASP A 177 -9.32 -11.47 18.51
N GLU A 178 -10.04 -12.60 18.58
CA GLU A 178 -9.90 -13.74 17.68
C GLU A 178 -11.15 -13.90 16.81
N ILE A 179 -10.95 -13.99 15.49
CA ILE A 179 -12.03 -14.12 14.50
C ILE A 179 -11.83 -15.41 13.71
N ALA A 180 -12.72 -16.37 13.94
CA ALA A 180 -12.81 -17.65 13.27
C ALA A 180 -13.57 -17.55 11.94
N GLU A 181 -13.44 -18.61 11.14
CA GLU A 181 -14.06 -18.76 9.82
C GLU A 181 -15.50 -19.28 9.93
N MET A 182 -16.31 -18.52 10.65
CA MET A 182 -17.73 -18.77 10.87
C MET A 182 -18.53 -17.47 10.76
N ILE A 183 -19.84 -17.58 10.53
CA ILE A 183 -20.76 -16.46 10.63
C ILE A 183 -21.09 -16.26 12.12
N TYR A 184 -20.92 -15.03 12.60
CA TYR A 184 -21.18 -14.70 14.00
C TYR A 184 -22.63 -14.25 14.19
N PRO A 185 -23.18 -14.37 15.42
CA PRO A 185 -24.46 -13.74 15.75
C PRO A 185 -24.43 -12.25 15.42
N PRO A 186 -25.53 -11.70 14.89
CA PRO A 186 -25.53 -10.33 14.43
C PRO A 186 -25.51 -9.38 15.63
N PRO A 187 -24.86 -8.21 15.52
CA PRO A 187 -24.85 -7.23 16.61
C PRO A 187 -26.22 -6.59 16.87
N ALA A 188 -27.13 -6.67 15.90
CA ALA A 188 -28.52 -6.24 15.99
C ALA A 188 -29.33 -7.01 14.93
N ASP A 189 -30.66 -7.01 15.04
CA ASP A 189 -31.53 -7.54 13.99
C ASP A 189 -31.39 -6.69 12.70
N PRO A 190 -30.94 -7.28 11.57
CA PRO A 190 -30.71 -6.52 10.34
C PRO A 190 -31.99 -5.95 9.74
N HIS A 191 -33.13 -6.64 9.88
CA HIS A 191 -34.41 -6.19 9.36
C HIS A 191 -34.92 -4.98 10.13
N LYS A 192 -34.88 -5.03 11.47
CA LYS A 192 -35.26 -3.89 12.31
C LYS A 192 -34.37 -2.68 12.08
N LEU A 193 -33.07 -2.88 11.85
CA LEU A 193 -32.17 -1.78 11.52
C LEU A 193 -32.54 -1.12 10.19
N MET A 194 -32.87 -1.92 9.16
CA MET A 194 -33.32 -1.39 7.86
C MET A 194 -34.58 -0.55 8.02
N GLU A 195 -35.57 -1.04 8.78
CA GLU A 195 -36.78 -0.29 9.10
C GLU A 195 -36.47 1.02 9.85
N CYS A 196 -35.63 0.98 10.89
CA CYS A 196 -35.23 2.17 11.64
C CYS A 196 -34.63 3.25 10.75
N VAL A 197 -33.77 2.86 9.81
CA VAL A 197 -33.09 3.79 8.91
C VAL A 197 -34.03 4.42 7.88
N ASP A 198 -35.12 3.76 7.54
CA ASP A 198 -36.09 4.25 6.56
C ASP A 198 -36.92 5.41 7.07
N TRP A 199 -37.42 5.33 8.31
CA TRP A 199 -38.30 6.35 8.85
C TRP A 199 -37.56 7.47 9.60
N MET A 200 -36.38 7.20 10.17
CA MET A 200 -35.62 8.22 10.90
C MET A 200 -34.97 9.25 9.96
N ASP A 201 -34.95 10.52 10.40
CA ASP A 201 -34.18 11.56 9.75
C ASP A 201 -32.67 11.40 9.99
N GLU A 202 -31.86 12.02 9.12
CA GLU A 202 -30.41 11.84 9.12
C GLU A 202 -29.72 12.39 10.38
N GLU A 203 -30.22 13.49 10.96
CA GLU A 203 -29.62 14.10 12.15
C GLU A 203 -29.86 13.23 13.39
N LEU A 204 -31.08 12.70 13.54
CA LEU A 204 -31.37 11.73 14.60
C LEU A 204 -30.53 10.46 14.45
N LEU A 205 -30.45 9.89 13.23
CA LEU A 205 -29.62 8.72 12.94
C LEU A 205 -28.16 8.96 13.30
N LYS A 206 -27.61 10.11 12.94
CA LYS A 206 -26.24 10.50 13.27
C LYS A 206 -26.04 10.59 14.79
N GLY A 207 -27.01 11.13 15.51
CA GLY A 207 -27.01 11.20 16.99
C GLY A 207 -26.97 9.82 17.67
N ILE A 208 -27.63 8.81 17.10
CA ILE A 208 -27.67 7.45 17.68
C ILE A 208 -26.63 6.49 17.10
N THR A 209 -26.03 6.80 15.94
CA THR A 209 -25.12 5.89 15.20
C THR A 209 -24.01 5.33 16.10
N LYS A 210 -23.38 6.17 16.93
CA LYS A 210 -22.31 5.73 17.84
C LYS A 210 -22.78 4.67 18.85
N LYS A 211 -24.03 4.77 19.32
CA LYS A 211 -24.61 3.77 20.23
C LYS A 211 -24.94 2.48 19.49
N LEU A 212 -25.44 2.58 18.25
CA LEU A 212 -25.80 1.42 17.43
C LEU A 212 -24.57 0.57 17.03
N ILE A 213 -23.49 1.20 16.58
CA ILE A 213 -22.28 0.48 16.15
C ILE A 213 -21.45 -0.06 17.34
N GLY A 214 -21.73 0.40 18.56
CA GLY A 214 -21.12 -0.10 19.79
C GLY A 214 -19.59 0.06 19.82
N LYS A 215 -18.87 -1.05 20.02
CA LYS A 215 -17.40 -1.09 20.11
C LYS A 215 -16.69 -1.00 18.75
N ARG A 216 -17.45 -1.02 17.65
CA ARG A 216 -16.90 -1.03 16.29
C ARG A 216 -16.42 0.37 15.88
N PRO A 217 -15.37 0.47 15.05
CA PRO A 217 -14.79 1.76 14.68
C PRO A 217 -15.64 2.58 13.73
N ASN A 218 -16.49 1.94 12.93
CA ASN A 218 -17.22 2.59 11.85
C ASN A 218 -18.46 1.80 11.41
N THR A 219 -19.30 2.44 10.60
CA THR A 219 -20.52 1.87 10.00
C THR A 219 -20.21 0.75 9.00
N TYR A 220 -19.03 0.76 8.36
CA TYR A 220 -18.59 -0.28 7.42
C TYR A 220 -18.47 -1.65 8.09
N THR A 221 -17.68 -1.75 9.15
CA THR A 221 -17.48 -3.02 9.89
C THR A 221 -18.80 -3.53 10.48
N TYR A 222 -19.63 -2.63 10.99
CA TYR A 222 -20.97 -2.95 11.51
C TYR A 222 -21.91 -3.52 10.45
N THR A 223 -22.05 -2.85 9.32
CA THR A 223 -22.96 -3.29 8.25
C THR A 223 -22.45 -4.55 7.53
N LYS A 224 -21.14 -4.79 7.45
CA LYS A 224 -20.61 -6.07 6.96
C LYS A 224 -20.92 -7.24 7.88
N ALA A 225 -20.83 -7.07 9.20
CA ALA A 225 -21.24 -8.10 10.15
C ALA A 225 -22.71 -8.48 9.98
N LEU A 226 -23.58 -7.47 9.84
CA LEU A 226 -25.01 -7.67 9.63
C LEU A 226 -25.32 -8.31 8.27
N ALA A 227 -24.60 -7.94 7.21
CA ALA A 227 -24.78 -8.51 5.88
C ALA A 227 -24.49 -10.01 5.84
N GLU A 228 -23.47 -10.47 6.57
CA GLU A 228 -23.16 -11.91 6.66
C GLU A 228 -24.28 -12.71 7.33
N HIS A 229 -24.88 -12.15 8.37
CA HIS A 229 -26.03 -12.77 9.01
C HIS A 229 -27.25 -12.81 8.09
N LEU A 230 -27.52 -11.69 7.41
CA LEU A 230 -28.62 -11.59 6.45
C LEU A 230 -28.48 -12.61 5.31
N LEU A 231 -27.25 -12.83 4.82
CA LEU A 231 -26.97 -13.88 3.84
C LEU A 231 -27.27 -15.28 4.38
N MET A 232 -26.94 -15.55 5.65
CA MET A 232 -27.24 -16.83 6.28
C MET A 232 -28.75 -17.09 6.40
N GLU A 233 -29.52 -16.07 6.74
CA GLU A 233 -30.98 -16.16 6.87
C GLU A 233 -31.67 -16.27 5.50
N GLU A 234 -31.21 -15.50 4.52
CA GLU A 234 -31.95 -15.30 3.27
C GLU A 234 -31.45 -16.18 2.11
N CYS A 235 -30.20 -16.63 2.08
CA CYS A 235 -29.73 -17.36 0.90
C CYS A 235 -30.39 -18.74 0.74
N GLY A 236 -30.86 -19.38 1.81
CA GLY A 236 -31.53 -20.67 1.73
C GLY A 236 -30.71 -21.70 0.92
N GLY A 237 -31.27 -22.18 -0.19
CA GLY A 237 -30.61 -23.15 -1.09
C GLY A 237 -29.58 -22.57 -2.07
N ILE A 238 -29.28 -21.26 -2.02
CA ILE A 238 -28.27 -20.64 -2.88
C ILE A 238 -26.87 -21.17 -2.49
N PRO A 239 -26.06 -21.67 -3.45
CA PRO A 239 -24.71 -22.14 -3.18
C PRO A 239 -23.77 -20.96 -2.89
N LEU A 240 -23.75 -20.51 -1.64
CA LEU A 240 -23.05 -19.32 -1.17
C LEU A 240 -21.75 -19.67 -0.43
N ALA A 241 -20.69 -18.90 -0.72
CA ALA A 241 -19.51 -18.78 0.12
C ALA A 241 -19.16 -17.32 0.42
N ILE A 242 -18.52 -17.07 1.56
CA ILE A 242 -18.11 -15.73 2.00
C ILE A 242 -16.58 -15.67 2.03
N VAL A 243 -16.01 -14.66 1.37
CA VAL A 243 -14.56 -14.38 1.43
C VAL A 243 -14.34 -13.07 2.17
N ARG A 244 -13.50 -13.11 3.21
CA ARG A 244 -13.17 -12.01 4.12
C ARG A 244 -11.70 -11.61 3.95
N PRO A 245 -11.35 -10.72 3.01
CA PRO A 245 -10.02 -10.14 2.95
C PRO A 245 -9.73 -9.23 4.17
N THR A 246 -8.46 -9.17 4.56
CA THR A 246 -7.92 -8.13 5.45
C THR A 246 -7.61 -6.85 4.65
N ILE A 247 -6.63 -6.06 5.05
CA ILE A 247 -6.33 -4.79 4.37
C ILE A 247 -5.71 -5.07 3.00
N VAL A 248 -6.51 -4.91 1.94
CA VAL A 248 -6.05 -5.19 0.57
C VAL A 248 -5.09 -4.11 0.09
N THR A 249 -3.90 -4.53 -0.34
CA THR A 249 -2.79 -3.67 -0.78
C THR A 249 -2.44 -3.90 -2.25
N ALA A 250 -1.43 -3.18 -2.75
CA ALA A 250 -1.03 -3.28 -4.17
C ALA A 250 -0.68 -4.71 -4.59
N ALA A 251 -0.81 -4.98 -5.89
CA ALA A 251 -0.43 -6.27 -6.45
C ALA A 251 1.04 -6.61 -6.11
N MET A 252 1.29 -7.83 -5.63
CA MET A 252 2.65 -8.32 -5.41
C MET A 252 3.31 -8.68 -6.75
N LYS A 253 2.59 -9.37 -7.61
CA LYS A 253 3.06 -9.91 -8.89
C LYS A 253 2.05 -9.70 -10.02
N GLU A 254 0.76 -9.96 -9.79
CA GLU A 254 -0.26 -9.93 -10.85
C GLU A 254 -1.38 -8.92 -10.56
N PRO A 255 -1.91 -8.22 -11.59
CA PRO A 255 -1.59 -8.34 -13.01
C PRO A 255 -0.32 -7.60 -13.42
N ILE A 256 0.08 -6.60 -12.64
CA ILE A 256 1.33 -5.87 -12.80
C ILE A 256 1.90 -5.64 -11.39
N PRO A 257 3.18 -5.94 -11.11
CA PRO A 257 3.77 -5.72 -9.80
C PRO A 257 3.62 -4.27 -9.33
N GLY A 258 3.18 -4.10 -8.09
CA GLY A 258 2.92 -2.81 -7.45
C GLY A 258 1.66 -2.10 -7.93
N TRP A 259 0.82 -2.71 -8.77
CA TRP A 259 -0.38 -2.05 -9.27
C TRP A 259 -1.38 -1.75 -8.16
N VAL A 260 -1.76 -0.47 -8.09
CA VAL A 260 -2.79 0.09 -7.20
C VAL A 260 -3.30 1.39 -7.81
N ASP A 261 -4.60 1.67 -7.69
CA ASP A 261 -5.25 2.79 -8.38
C ASP A 261 -5.96 3.77 -7.44
N ASN A 262 -5.79 3.59 -6.13
CA ASN A 262 -6.44 4.38 -5.10
C ASN A 262 -5.47 4.72 -3.95
N LEU A 263 -5.82 5.75 -3.19
CA LEU A 263 -5.04 6.26 -2.04
C LEU A 263 -5.55 5.70 -0.70
N ASN A 264 -6.34 4.62 -0.71
CA ASN A 264 -6.98 4.13 0.51
C ASN A 264 -5.95 3.45 1.43
N GLY A 265 -6.11 3.64 2.73
CA GLY A 265 -5.36 2.92 3.77
C GLY A 265 -3.83 3.00 3.59
N PRO A 266 -3.12 1.85 3.48
CA PRO A 266 -1.67 1.80 3.38
C PRO A 266 -1.07 2.55 2.17
N THR A 267 -1.77 2.62 1.03
CA THR A 267 -1.26 3.35 -0.13
C THR A 267 -1.13 4.85 0.15
N GLY A 268 -2.13 5.42 0.84
CA GLY A 268 -2.11 6.81 1.29
C GLY A 268 -1.01 7.07 2.31
N LEU A 269 -0.77 6.11 3.22
CA LEU A 269 0.33 6.18 4.20
C LEU A 269 1.70 6.20 3.51
N ILE A 270 1.95 5.29 2.56
CA ILE A 270 3.21 5.24 1.80
C ILE A 270 3.41 6.52 1.01
N ALA A 271 2.39 6.99 0.29
CA ALA A 271 2.47 8.23 -0.49
C ALA A 271 2.73 9.46 0.40
N GLY A 272 2.00 9.57 1.53
CA GLY A 272 2.16 10.67 2.48
C GLY A 272 3.52 10.67 3.17
N ALA A 273 3.99 9.50 3.61
CA ALA A 273 5.29 9.34 4.24
C ALA A 273 6.43 9.61 3.25
N GLY A 274 6.35 9.06 2.03
CA GLY A 274 7.36 9.22 1.00
C GLY A 274 7.45 10.63 0.42
N LYS A 275 6.34 11.38 0.37
CA LYS A 275 6.33 12.83 0.07
C LYS A 275 6.84 13.68 1.25
N GLY A 276 7.12 13.08 2.41
CA GLY A 276 7.47 13.80 3.63
C GLY A 276 6.32 14.63 4.21
N LEU A 277 5.09 14.45 3.71
CA LEU A 277 3.91 15.12 4.23
C LEU A 277 3.51 14.51 5.58
N LEU A 278 3.46 13.19 5.69
CA LEU A 278 3.17 12.50 6.95
C LEU A 278 4.48 12.16 7.65
N ARG A 279 4.78 12.89 8.73
CA ARG A 279 6.01 12.73 9.53
C ARG A 279 5.78 12.06 10.89
N THR A 280 4.53 11.84 11.28
CA THR A 280 4.19 11.08 12.48
C THR A 280 2.85 10.38 12.29
N LEU A 281 2.71 9.17 12.83
CA LEU A 281 1.49 8.38 12.86
C LEU A 281 1.35 7.72 14.23
N TRP A 282 0.15 7.76 14.82
CA TRP A 282 -0.12 7.01 16.04
C TRP A 282 -0.34 5.54 15.69
N CYS A 283 0.59 4.69 16.11
CA CYS A 283 0.62 3.29 15.74
C CYS A 283 1.45 2.47 16.73
N HIS A 284 0.97 1.29 17.09
CA HIS A 284 1.70 0.36 17.94
C HIS A 284 2.60 -0.52 17.10
N THR A 285 3.91 -0.26 17.16
CA THR A 285 4.90 -0.87 16.25
C THR A 285 5.06 -2.37 16.44
N THR A 286 4.69 -2.91 17.60
CA THR A 286 4.75 -4.34 17.90
C THR A 286 3.53 -5.11 17.43
N MET A 287 2.43 -4.42 17.07
CA MET A 287 1.20 -5.08 16.64
C MET A 287 1.29 -5.55 15.20
N VAL A 288 0.64 -6.67 14.91
CA VAL A 288 0.54 -7.22 13.55
C VAL A 288 -0.34 -6.33 12.67
N ALA A 289 0.20 -5.98 11.51
CA ALA A 289 -0.46 -5.24 10.45
C ALA A 289 -0.96 -6.22 9.38
N ASP A 290 -2.20 -6.69 9.52
CA ASP A 290 -2.73 -7.68 8.59
C ASP A 290 -3.10 -7.05 7.23
N VAL A 291 -2.17 -7.21 6.30
CA VAL A 291 -2.28 -6.73 4.92
C VAL A 291 -2.22 -7.91 3.95
N ILE A 292 -2.89 -7.78 2.81
CA ILE A 292 -2.94 -8.83 1.79
C ILE A 292 -2.81 -8.23 0.38
N PRO A 293 -1.86 -8.69 -0.46
CA PRO A 293 -1.77 -8.23 -1.84
C PRO A 293 -3.04 -8.60 -2.62
N VAL A 294 -3.55 -7.68 -3.45
CA VAL A 294 -4.88 -7.79 -4.09
C VAL A 294 -5.12 -9.08 -4.87
N GLU A 295 -4.10 -9.68 -5.47
CA GLU A 295 -4.28 -10.91 -6.23
C GLU A 295 -4.62 -12.13 -5.37
N PHE A 296 -4.24 -12.16 -4.08
CA PHE A 296 -4.50 -13.29 -3.19
C PHE A 296 -6.01 -13.49 -2.95
N PRO A 297 -6.77 -12.48 -2.47
CA PRO A 297 -8.20 -12.64 -2.33
C PRO A 297 -8.90 -12.84 -3.68
N ILE A 298 -8.38 -12.31 -4.79
CA ILE A 298 -8.96 -12.58 -6.12
C ILE A 298 -8.77 -14.04 -6.53
N ASN A 299 -7.57 -14.59 -6.40
CA ASN A 299 -7.30 -15.98 -6.73
C ASN A 299 -8.10 -16.92 -5.82
N LEU A 300 -8.20 -16.59 -4.53
CA LEU A 300 -9.03 -17.30 -3.58
C LEU A 300 -10.52 -17.25 -4.00
N MET A 301 -11.07 -16.09 -4.36
CA MET A 301 -12.46 -15.98 -4.80
C MET A 301 -12.76 -16.87 -6.00
N ILE A 302 -11.87 -16.91 -6.99
CA ILE A 302 -12.01 -17.75 -8.19
C ILE A 302 -12.00 -19.25 -7.80
N ALA A 303 -11.07 -19.66 -6.94
CA ALA A 303 -11.00 -21.04 -6.44
C ALA A 303 -12.21 -21.42 -5.57
N VAL A 304 -12.70 -20.48 -4.75
CA VAL A 304 -13.88 -20.68 -3.90
C VAL A 304 -15.13 -20.90 -4.75
N ALA A 305 -15.32 -20.13 -5.83
CA ALA A 305 -16.47 -20.34 -6.73
C ALA A 305 -16.46 -21.75 -7.35
N TRP A 306 -15.28 -22.22 -7.80
CA TRP A 306 -15.11 -23.60 -8.27
C TRP A 306 -15.44 -24.63 -7.18
N HIS A 307 -14.90 -24.44 -5.98
CA HIS A 307 -15.11 -25.36 -4.86
C HIS A 307 -16.57 -25.44 -4.44
N THR A 308 -17.23 -24.29 -4.29
CA THR A 308 -18.66 -24.18 -3.95
C THR A 308 -19.53 -24.90 -4.97
N ALA A 309 -19.27 -24.69 -6.27
CA ALA A 309 -20.06 -25.31 -7.35
C ALA A 309 -19.88 -26.83 -7.45
N THR A 310 -18.66 -27.32 -7.25
CA THR A 310 -18.32 -28.73 -7.44
C THR A 310 -18.60 -29.59 -6.22
N HIS A 311 -18.42 -29.05 -5.01
CA HIS A 311 -18.57 -29.80 -3.77
C HIS A 311 -19.92 -29.58 -3.09
N LYS A 312 -20.64 -28.51 -3.42
CA LYS A 312 -21.98 -28.18 -2.90
C LYS A 312 -22.08 -28.36 -1.37
N PRO A 313 -21.30 -27.60 -0.59
CA PRO A 313 -21.30 -27.75 0.86
C PRO A 313 -22.68 -27.46 1.45
N ASN A 314 -23.06 -28.23 2.49
CA ASN A 314 -24.36 -28.07 3.16
C ASN A 314 -24.50 -26.75 3.95
N ASN A 315 -23.37 -26.13 4.31
CA ASN A 315 -23.31 -24.90 5.09
C ASN A 315 -22.49 -23.85 4.33
N ILE A 316 -22.76 -22.58 4.62
CA ILE A 316 -21.98 -21.46 4.10
C ILE A 316 -20.56 -21.55 4.65
N ILE A 317 -19.58 -21.73 3.75
CA ILE A 317 -18.16 -21.71 4.13
C ILE A 317 -17.66 -20.27 4.09
N VAL A 318 -16.99 -19.86 5.17
CA VAL A 318 -16.33 -18.56 5.28
C VAL A 318 -14.84 -18.74 5.10
N TYR A 319 -14.19 -17.86 4.35
CA TYR A 319 -12.75 -17.89 4.12
C TYR A 319 -12.14 -16.56 4.55
N ASN A 320 -11.33 -16.56 5.61
CA ASN A 320 -10.55 -15.38 5.99
C ASN A 320 -9.29 -15.34 5.12
N CYS A 321 -9.18 -14.37 4.22
CA CYS A 321 -7.96 -14.13 3.44
C CYS A 321 -7.09 -13.12 4.19
N ALA A 322 -6.28 -13.66 5.11
CA ALA A 322 -5.48 -12.92 6.07
C ALA A 322 -4.04 -13.45 6.06
N SER A 323 -3.06 -12.56 6.23
CA SER A 323 -1.65 -12.97 6.28
C SER A 323 -1.15 -13.12 7.71
N GLY A 324 -1.73 -12.39 8.67
CA GLY A 324 -1.20 -12.24 10.04
C GLY A 324 -1.12 -13.54 10.82
N TYR A 325 -2.00 -14.51 10.53
CA TYR A 325 -2.03 -15.79 11.24
C TYR A 325 -0.92 -16.76 10.81
N HIS A 326 -0.55 -16.77 9.52
CA HIS A 326 0.43 -17.72 8.96
C HIS A 326 1.78 -17.08 8.61
N ASN A 327 1.83 -15.77 8.37
CA ASN A 327 3.01 -15.02 7.96
C ASN A 327 2.95 -13.57 8.49
N PRO A 328 3.10 -13.36 9.81
CA PRO A 328 2.88 -12.06 10.44
C PRO A 328 3.87 -10.99 9.95
N LEU A 329 3.36 -9.76 9.80
CA LEU A 329 4.12 -8.55 9.53
C LEU A 329 3.72 -7.48 10.55
N THR A 330 4.67 -6.92 11.27
CA THR A 330 4.38 -5.85 12.26
C THR A 330 4.43 -4.47 11.64
N TRP A 331 3.75 -3.50 12.28
CA TRP A 331 3.84 -2.09 11.87
C TRP A 331 5.28 -1.54 11.94
N GLY A 332 6.08 -1.98 12.92
CA GLY A 332 7.49 -1.58 13.04
C GLY A 332 8.35 -2.12 11.89
N GLU A 333 8.05 -3.32 11.38
CA GLU A 333 8.69 -3.85 10.18
C GLU A 333 8.29 -3.08 8.93
N ILE A 334 7.01 -2.73 8.79
CA ILE A 334 6.53 -1.85 7.71
C ILE A 334 7.28 -0.52 7.72
N GLU A 335 7.41 0.13 8.89
CA GLU A 335 8.16 1.38 9.02
C GLU A 335 9.62 1.22 8.61
N ARG A 336 10.30 0.20 9.14
CA ARG A 336 11.72 -0.04 8.88
C ARG A 336 11.99 -0.35 7.41
N GLN A 337 11.26 -1.30 6.85
CA GLN A 337 11.43 -1.75 5.46
C GLN A 337 10.94 -0.69 4.47
N GLY A 338 9.80 -0.06 4.75
CA GLY A 338 9.26 1.05 3.97
C GLY A 338 10.22 2.23 3.91
N ARG A 339 10.86 2.61 5.01
CA ARG A 339 11.87 3.67 5.02
C ARG A 339 13.05 3.35 4.09
N VAL A 340 13.53 2.11 4.07
CA VAL A 340 14.61 1.69 3.15
C VAL A 340 14.15 1.85 1.70
N ALA A 341 12.95 1.37 1.36
CA ALA A 341 12.40 1.48 0.02
C ALA A 341 12.20 2.94 -0.43
N LEU A 342 11.65 3.79 0.44
CA LEU A 342 11.41 5.22 0.16
C LEU A 342 12.70 6.02 -0.04
N LEU A 343 13.78 5.66 0.67
CA LEU A 343 15.10 6.28 0.46
C LEU A 343 15.81 5.76 -0.79
N LYS A 344 15.62 4.48 -1.15
CA LYS A 344 16.16 3.89 -2.39
C LYS A 344 15.46 4.47 -3.63
N TYR A 345 14.14 4.69 -3.52
CA TYR A 345 13.26 5.19 -4.58
C TYR A 345 12.48 6.44 -4.14
N PRO A 346 13.15 7.60 -3.97
CA PRO A 346 12.49 8.82 -3.57
C PRO A 346 11.40 9.23 -4.55
N MET A 347 10.30 9.72 -4.00
CA MET A 347 9.20 10.32 -4.75
C MET A 347 9.61 11.69 -5.30
N SER A 348 9.02 12.13 -6.42
CA SER A 348 9.26 13.50 -6.91
C SER A 348 8.64 14.52 -5.96
N ASP A 349 9.11 15.77 -5.95
CA ASP A 349 8.48 16.88 -5.22
C ASP A 349 8.13 16.59 -3.75
N VAL A 350 9.06 15.97 -3.01
CA VAL A 350 8.90 15.78 -1.56
C VAL A 350 8.84 17.14 -0.85
N LEU A 351 7.88 17.30 0.06
CA LEU A 351 7.72 18.51 0.86
C LEU A 351 8.79 18.60 1.95
N TRP A 352 9.07 17.47 2.60
CA TRP A 352 10.11 17.33 3.61
C TRP A 352 10.93 16.08 3.35
N TYR A 353 12.12 16.00 3.93
CA TYR A 353 12.86 14.75 3.95
C TYR A 353 12.08 13.68 4.73
N PRO A 354 11.86 12.46 4.18
CA PRO A 354 10.97 11.44 4.75
C PRO A 354 11.60 10.76 5.98
N SER A 355 11.73 11.51 7.07
CA SER A 355 12.27 11.06 8.36
C SER A 355 11.19 10.84 9.42
N GLY A 356 9.94 10.69 8.98
CA GLY A 356 8.82 10.40 9.86
C GLY A 356 8.96 9.04 10.55
N SER A 357 8.19 8.87 11.64
CA SER A 357 8.18 7.60 12.38
C SER A 357 6.84 7.31 13.02
N PHE A 358 6.59 6.04 13.34
CA PHE A 358 5.43 5.61 14.10
C PHE A 358 5.65 5.87 15.59
N LYS A 359 4.59 6.30 16.28
CA LYS A 359 4.60 6.60 17.71
C LYS A 359 3.56 5.74 18.41
N SER A 360 3.99 4.90 19.33
CA SER A 360 3.07 4.11 20.16
C SER A 360 2.46 4.90 21.32
N ASN A 361 3.08 6.01 21.71
CA ASN A 361 2.55 6.92 22.72
C ASN A 361 1.77 8.07 22.06
N LEU A 362 0.48 8.20 22.41
CA LEU A 362 -0.41 9.22 21.85
C LEU A 362 0.03 10.65 22.17
N THR A 363 0.57 10.90 23.36
CA THR A 363 1.06 12.23 23.76
C THR A 363 2.25 12.64 22.91
N LEU A 364 3.22 11.74 22.72
CA LEU A 364 4.37 11.98 21.86
C LEU A 364 3.94 12.21 20.41
N HIS A 365 2.97 11.43 19.91
CA HIS A 365 2.38 11.67 18.60
C HIS A 365 1.78 13.09 18.48
N LYS A 366 0.98 13.53 19.44
CA LYS A 366 0.36 14.87 19.44
C LYS A 366 1.42 15.98 19.46
N ILE A 367 2.49 15.82 20.24
CA ILE A 367 3.62 16.75 20.27
C ILE A 367 4.26 16.84 18.88
N ASP A 368 4.54 15.69 18.25
CA ASP A 368 5.12 15.64 16.91
C ASP A 368 4.19 16.23 15.84
N VAL A 369 2.87 16.08 15.97
CA VAL A 369 1.89 16.70 15.07
C VAL A 369 2.00 18.23 15.14
N VAL A 370 2.08 18.79 16.35
CA VAL A 370 2.28 20.24 16.50
C VAL A 370 3.63 20.67 15.92
N LEU A 371 4.71 20.00 16.30
CA LEU A 371 6.07 20.42 15.95
C LEU A 371 6.45 20.21 14.48
N TYR A 372 5.98 19.12 13.87
CA TYR A 372 6.41 18.72 12.53
C TYR A 372 5.36 18.92 11.44
N HIS A 373 4.08 19.06 11.79
CA HIS A 373 3.02 19.34 10.83
C HIS A 373 2.52 20.79 10.95
N TYR A 374 1.85 21.14 12.04
CA TYR A 374 1.12 22.41 12.12
C TYR A 374 2.00 23.64 12.33
N LEU A 375 2.97 23.62 13.24
CA LEU A 375 3.85 24.76 13.50
C LEU A 375 4.60 25.20 12.22
N PRO A 376 5.25 24.29 11.45
CA PRO A 376 5.84 24.66 10.16
C PRO A 376 4.80 25.11 9.13
N ALA A 377 3.61 24.48 9.09
CA ALA A 377 2.57 24.84 8.15
C ALA A 377 2.05 26.26 8.37
N TYR A 378 1.72 26.65 9.61
CA TYR A 378 1.28 28.01 9.92
C TYR A 378 2.35 29.04 9.60
N PHE A 379 3.61 28.75 9.91
CA PHE A 379 4.72 29.63 9.58
C PHE A 379 4.86 29.83 8.06
N LEU A 380 4.88 28.75 7.29
CA LEU A 380 5.01 28.82 5.83
C LEU A 380 3.78 29.42 5.15
N ASP A 381 2.57 29.12 5.62
CA ASP A 381 1.34 29.73 5.12
C ASP A 381 1.28 31.24 5.44
N PHE A 382 1.82 31.66 6.58
CA PHE A 382 1.97 33.08 6.92
C PHE A 382 2.95 33.78 5.97
N LEU A 383 4.12 33.20 5.72
CA LEU A 383 5.07 33.72 4.73
C LEU A 383 4.45 33.79 3.32
N ALA A 384 3.73 32.75 2.91
CA ALA A 384 3.05 32.70 1.62
C ALA A 384 2.06 33.87 1.47
N ARG A 385 1.23 34.13 2.49
CA ARG A 385 0.30 35.27 2.50
C ARG A 385 1.01 36.61 2.40
N MET A 386 2.12 36.79 3.13
CA MET A 386 2.92 38.02 3.04
C MET A 386 3.52 38.23 1.64
N SER A 387 3.81 37.15 0.92
CA SER A 387 4.29 37.19 -0.47
C SER A 387 3.16 37.17 -1.52
N GLY A 388 1.89 37.35 -1.12
CA GLY A 388 0.73 37.34 -2.04
C GLY A 388 0.32 35.96 -2.56
N ASN A 389 0.90 34.88 -2.03
CA ASN A 389 0.57 33.50 -2.39
C ASN A 389 -0.53 32.91 -1.49
N PRO A 390 -1.30 31.92 -1.97
CA PRO A 390 -2.33 31.28 -1.18
C PRO A 390 -1.74 30.40 -0.06
N ALA A 391 -2.34 30.49 1.13
CA ALA A 391 -2.07 29.57 2.24
C ALA A 391 -2.79 28.23 2.04
N MET A 392 -2.04 27.13 2.01
CA MET A 392 -2.56 25.80 1.66
C MET A 392 -2.11 24.70 2.60
N LEU A 393 -0.99 24.84 3.29
CA LEU A 393 -0.36 23.73 4.03
C LEU A 393 -1.19 23.30 5.24
N VAL A 394 -1.79 24.24 5.98
CA VAL A 394 -2.66 23.89 7.12
C VAL A 394 -3.85 23.06 6.63
N ARG A 395 -4.50 23.49 5.54
CA ARG A 395 -5.64 22.76 4.95
C ARG A 395 -5.23 21.36 4.46
N LEU A 396 -4.03 21.23 3.91
CA LEU A 396 -3.47 19.95 3.47
C LEU A 396 -3.29 19.01 4.67
N TYR A 397 -2.72 19.50 5.77
CA TYR A 397 -2.58 18.72 7.01
C TYR A 397 -3.91 18.35 7.64
N ASP A 398 -4.89 19.25 7.66
CA ASP A 398 -6.23 18.94 8.15
C ASP A 398 -6.87 17.79 7.38
N LYS A 399 -6.72 17.78 6.06
CA LYS A 399 -7.21 16.68 5.21
C LYS A 399 -6.45 15.38 5.50
N ALA A 400 -5.13 15.44 5.64
CA ALA A 400 -4.30 14.28 5.95
C ALA A 400 -4.66 13.69 7.33
N HIS A 401 -4.79 14.50 8.37
CA HIS A 401 -5.13 14.05 9.72
C HIS A 401 -6.54 13.50 9.83
N ARG A 402 -7.53 14.07 9.12
CA ARG A 402 -8.87 13.47 9.02
C ARG A 402 -8.78 12.05 8.45
N ALA A 403 -8.10 11.87 7.32
CA ALA A 403 -7.92 10.55 6.72
C ALA A 403 -7.19 9.57 7.68
N MET A 404 -6.16 10.04 8.41
CA MET A 404 -5.43 9.20 9.36
C MET A 404 -6.25 8.82 10.59
N SER A 405 -7.12 9.71 11.08
CA SER A 405 -7.96 9.42 12.24
C SER A 405 -8.89 8.23 12.02
N CYS A 406 -9.34 8.01 10.78
CA CYS A 406 -10.13 6.83 10.40
C CYS A 406 -9.34 5.51 10.48
N LEU A 407 -8.01 5.57 10.51
CA LEU A 407 -7.12 4.41 10.57
C LEU A 407 -6.60 4.12 11.99
N ASN A 408 -6.76 5.05 12.93
CA ASN A 408 -6.22 4.91 14.29
C ASN A 408 -6.66 3.60 14.94
N TYR A 409 -7.94 3.24 14.84
CA TYR A 409 -8.44 1.99 15.42
C TYR A 409 -7.68 0.75 14.91
N PHE A 410 -7.41 0.68 13.60
CA PHE A 410 -6.72 -0.45 12.97
C PHE A 410 -5.19 -0.44 13.16
N THR A 411 -4.61 0.71 13.47
CA THR A 411 -3.15 0.87 13.68
C THR A 411 -2.73 0.77 15.14
N THR A 412 -3.71 0.73 16.05
CA THR A 412 -3.52 0.62 17.50
C THR A 412 -4.19 -0.60 18.12
N HIS A 413 -4.72 -1.52 17.31
CA HIS A 413 -5.26 -2.80 17.77
C HIS A 413 -4.73 -3.91 16.87
N GLU A 414 -4.77 -5.11 17.38
CA GLU A 414 -4.35 -6.33 16.70
C GLU A 414 -5.47 -7.36 16.78
N TRP A 415 -5.57 -8.20 15.75
CA TRP A 415 -6.56 -9.26 15.65
C TRP A 415 -5.90 -10.54 15.19
N ARG A 416 -6.40 -11.66 15.71
CA ARG A 416 -6.03 -13.00 15.26
C ARG A 416 -7.13 -13.54 14.33
N PHE A 417 -6.91 -13.38 13.03
CA PHE A 417 -7.81 -13.91 12.00
C PHE A 417 -7.45 -15.35 11.68
N ILE A 418 -8.19 -16.32 12.21
CA ILE A 418 -7.99 -17.74 11.88
C ILE A 418 -8.21 -17.93 10.38
N SER A 419 -7.27 -18.58 9.68
CA SER A 419 -7.28 -18.70 8.21
C SER A 419 -6.91 -20.14 7.81
N GLU A 420 -7.74 -21.11 8.16
CA GLU A 420 -7.51 -22.53 7.89
C GLU A 420 -8.23 -23.00 6.62
N ASN A 421 -9.43 -22.47 6.34
CA ASN A 421 -10.21 -22.84 5.15
C ASN A 421 -9.50 -22.53 3.83
N PRO A 422 -8.77 -21.40 3.65
CA PRO A 422 -7.92 -21.20 2.47
C PRO A 422 -6.83 -22.27 2.34
N ILE A 423 -6.21 -22.68 3.43
CA ILE A 423 -5.17 -23.73 3.42
C ILE A 423 -5.77 -25.08 3.02
N GLN A 424 -6.91 -25.46 3.61
CA GLN A 424 -7.64 -26.67 3.24
C GLN A 424 -8.12 -26.63 1.78
N LEU A 425 -8.46 -25.46 1.25
CA LEU A 425 -8.82 -25.31 -0.16
C LEU A 425 -7.61 -25.52 -1.07
N LEU A 426 -6.43 -25.00 -0.71
CA LEU A 426 -5.20 -25.27 -1.45
C LEU A 426 -4.93 -26.77 -1.55
N GLU A 427 -5.14 -27.53 -0.48
CA GLU A 427 -4.94 -28.99 -0.47
C GLU A 427 -5.82 -29.73 -1.48
N LYS A 428 -7.02 -29.21 -1.76
CA LYS A 428 -7.97 -29.77 -2.74
C LYS A 428 -7.68 -29.37 -4.18
N MET A 429 -6.85 -28.34 -4.39
CA MET A 429 -6.50 -27.86 -5.73
C MET A 429 -5.39 -28.71 -6.36
N SER A 430 -5.48 -28.92 -7.66
CA SER A 430 -4.41 -29.54 -8.45
C SER A 430 -3.12 -28.68 -8.38
N PRO A 431 -1.93 -29.25 -8.64
CA PRO A 431 -0.69 -28.47 -8.68
C PRO A 431 -0.72 -27.31 -9.69
N GLU A 432 -1.41 -27.51 -10.82
CA GLU A 432 -1.54 -26.47 -11.85
C GLU A 432 -2.51 -25.37 -11.39
N ASP A 433 -3.62 -25.72 -10.74
CA ASP A 433 -4.52 -24.73 -10.13
C ASP A 433 -3.81 -23.88 -9.07
N ARG A 434 -3.00 -24.50 -8.20
CA ARG A 434 -2.19 -23.77 -7.20
C ARG A 434 -1.18 -22.83 -7.85
N ARG A 435 -0.67 -23.19 -9.04
CA ARG A 435 0.27 -22.36 -9.79
C ARG A 435 -0.42 -21.16 -10.45
N VAL A 436 -1.60 -21.38 -11.04
CA VAL A 436 -2.35 -20.34 -11.77
C VAL A 436 -3.09 -19.41 -10.82
N PHE A 437 -3.76 -19.97 -9.81
CA PHE A 437 -4.56 -19.26 -8.81
C PHE A 437 -3.90 -19.38 -7.42
N TYR A 438 -2.64 -18.93 -7.31
CA TYR A 438 -1.92 -18.97 -6.04
C TYR A 438 -2.51 -17.99 -5.01
N PHE A 439 -2.63 -18.43 -3.76
CA PHE A 439 -3.02 -17.55 -2.65
C PHE A 439 -2.44 -18.03 -1.30
N ASP A 440 -1.33 -18.77 -1.32
CA ASP A 440 -0.64 -19.19 -0.10
C ASP A 440 0.18 -18.02 0.49
N VAL A 441 -0.33 -17.41 1.56
CA VAL A 441 0.27 -16.23 2.19
C VAL A 441 1.66 -16.48 2.79
N ARG A 442 2.01 -17.75 3.06
CA ARG A 442 3.32 -18.13 3.59
C ARG A 442 4.46 -17.88 2.60
N THR A 443 4.14 -17.73 1.32
CA THR A 443 5.13 -17.47 0.26
C THR A 443 5.46 -16.00 0.09
N ILE A 444 4.82 -15.09 0.84
CA ILE A 444 5.05 -13.65 0.72
C ILE A 444 6.39 -13.30 1.36
N ASP A 445 7.33 -12.80 0.55
CA ASP A 445 8.54 -12.16 1.03
C ASP A 445 8.28 -10.67 1.32
N TRP A 446 8.08 -10.34 2.60
CA TRP A 446 7.71 -8.98 3.01
C TRP A 446 8.70 -7.89 2.58
N PRO A 447 10.03 -8.06 2.69
CA PRO A 447 10.98 -7.05 2.22
C PRO A 447 10.86 -6.73 0.74
N SER A 448 10.82 -7.75 -0.12
CA SER A 448 10.64 -7.54 -1.57
C SER A 448 9.27 -6.94 -1.87
N TYR A 449 8.21 -7.39 -1.18
CA TYR A 449 6.87 -6.89 -1.40
C TYR A 449 6.72 -5.41 -1.03
N ILE A 450 7.26 -4.98 0.12
CA ILE A 450 7.22 -3.57 0.54
C ILE A 450 7.99 -2.68 -0.44
N GLU A 451 9.11 -3.16 -0.98
CA GLU A 451 9.85 -2.46 -2.04
C GLU A 451 9.00 -2.31 -3.32
N THR A 452 8.38 -3.40 -3.76
CA THR A 452 7.45 -3.39 -4.91
C THR A 452 6.27 -2.45 -4.69
N TYR A 453 5.71 -2.40 -3.47
CA TYR A 453 4.59 -1.53 -3.14
C TYR A 453 5.01 -0.04 -3.13
N ALA A 454 6.17 0.30 -2.60
CA ALA A 454 6.70 1.66 -2.65
C ALA A 454 6.91 2.14 -4.11
N LEU A 455 7.51 1.29 -4.94
CA LEU A 455 7.67 1.53 -6.38
C LEU A 455 6.33 1.67 -7.11
N GLY A 456 5.38 0.80 -6.77
CA GLY A 456 4.02 0.82 -7.29
C GLY A 456 3.30 2.13 -6.97
N THR A 457 3.39 2.58 -5.72
CA THR A 457 2.81 3.86 -5.29
C THR A 457 3.42 5.03 -6.06
N ARG A 458 4.74 5.05 -6.23
CA ARG A 458 5.42 6.05 -7.04
C ARG A 458 4.91 6.06 -8.50
N ARG A 459 4.80 4.89 -9.13
CA ARG A 459 4.44 4.76 -10.54
C ARG A 459 2.95 4.99 -10.83
N PHE A 460 2.05 4.39 -10.05
CA PHE A 460 0.62 4.32 -10.38
C PHE A 460 -0.20 5.40 -9.68
N ILE A 461 0.19 5.81 -8.48
CA ILE A 461 -0.53 6.81 -7.70
C ILE A 461 0.04 8.20 -7.94
N LEU A 462 1.36 8.35 -7.77
CA LEU A 462 2.03 9.63 -7.97
C LEU A 462 2.35 9.92 -9.43
N LYS A 463 2.19 8.92 -10.31
CA LYS A 463 2.46 9.03 -11.75
C LYS A 463 3.89 9.49 -12.07
N ASP A 464 4.83 9.17 -11.18
CA ASP A 464 6.24 9.47 -11.38
C ASP A 464 6.82 8.51 -12.43
N ASP A 465 7.34 9.07 -13.52
CA ASP A 465 8.05 8.30 -14.53
C ASP A 465 9.41 7.80 -13.96
N PRO A 466 9.87 6.57 -14.27
CA PRO A 466 11.17 6.08 -13.84
C PRO A 466 12.34 7.03 -14.14
N SER A 467 12.28 7.78 -15.25
CA SER A 467 13.29 8.78 -15.64
C SER A 467 13.45 9.94 -14.65
N THR A 468 12.45 10.22 -13.81
CA THR A 468 12.50 11.29 -12.80
C THR A 468 13.36 10.94 -11.59
N LEU A 469 13.75 9.67 -11.43
CA LEU A 469 14.44 9.17 -10.23
C LEU A 469 15.76 9.91 -9.91
N PRO A 470 16.63 10.23 -10.88
CA PRO A 470 17.84 11.02 -10.59
C PRO A 470 17.54 12.42 -10.08
N ALA A 471 16.50 13.07 -10.60
CA ALA A 471 16.07 14.40 -10.14
C ALA A 471 15.49 14.32 -8.72
N ALA A 472 14.65 13.33 -8.45
CA ALA A 472 14.08 13.07 -7.13
C ALA A 472 15.18 12.83 -6.08
N ARG A 473 16.24 12.07 -6.41
CA ARG A 473 17.40 11.86 -5.51
C ARG A 473 18.15 13.15 -5.19
N ARG A 474 18.37 14.02 -6.18
CA ARG A 474 18.99 15.35 -5.95
C ARG A 474 18.11 16.22 -5.06
N HIS A 475 16.81 16.26 -5.31
CA HIS A 475 15.86 17.01 -4.49
C HIS A 475 15.82 16.49 -3.05
N MET A 476 15.73 15.17 -2.87
CA MET A 476 15.78 14.54 -1.54
C MET A 476 17.09 14.86 -0.80
N THR A 477 18.23 14.88 -1.48
CA THR A 477 19.53 15.26 -0.89
C THR A 477 19.53 16.71 -0.41
N ARG A 478 18.92 17.63 -1.18
CA ARG A 478 18.75 19.04 -0.73
C ARG A 478 17.86 19.11 0.51
N MET A 479 16.73 18.41 0.50
CA MET A 479 15.81 18.38 1.65
C MET A 479 16.45 17.75 2.88
N PHE A 480 17.33 16.75 2.70
CA PHE A 480 18.14 16.21 3.79
C PHE A 480 19.01 17.29 4.43
N TRP A 481 19.80 18.02 3.64
CA TRP A 481 20.67 19.07 4.16
C TRP A 481 19.91 20.23 4.78
N ILE A 482 18.80 20.67 4.17
CA ILE A 482 17.90 21.66 4.77
C ILE A 482 17.46 21.18 6.16
N GLN A 483 17.00 19.94 6.29
CA GLN A 483 16.60 19.39 7.57
C GLN A 483 17.75 19.37 8.59
N GLN A 484 18.97 18.95 8.20
CA GLN A 484 20.11 18.94 9.12
C GLN A 484 20.50 20.35 9.57
N ILE A 485 20.58 21.30 8.64
CA ILE A 485 20.91 22.70 8.93
C ILE A 485 19.83 23.31 9.85
N SER A 486 18.55 23.09 9.56
CA SER A 486 17.46 23.57 10.42
C SER A 486 17.54 22.98 11.83
N ARG A 487 17.86 21.68 11.98
CA ARG A 487 18.04 21.05 13.30
C ARG A 487 19.19 21.69 14.06
N VAL A 488 20.34 21.90 13.43
CA VAL A 488 21.50 22.56 14.04
C VAL A 488 21.16 24.01 14.41
N ALA A 489 20.49 24.76 13.53
CA ALA A 489 20.07 26.13 13.80
C ALA A 489 19.11 26.22 15.00
N ILE A 490 18.11 25.34 15.07
CA ILE A 490 17.18 25.28 16.21
C ILE A 490 17.94 24.97 17.51
N LEU A 491 18.86 24.02 17.49
CA LEU A 491 19.69 23.68 18.65
C LEU A 491 20.57 24.87 19.10
N LEU A 492 21.18 25.59 18.16
CA LEU A 492 21.98 26.78 18.45
C LEU A 492 21.13 27.94 19.00
N LEU A 493 19.93 28.15 18.46
CA LEU A 493 18.99 29.17 18.96
C LEU A 493 18.49 28.82 20.37
N PHE A 494 18.14 27.56 20.61
CA PHE A 494 17.77 27.07 21.93
C PHE A 494 18.92 27.25 22.93
N TRP A 495 20.14 26.83 22.56
CA TRP A 495 21.33 27.00 23.38
C TRP A 495 21.60 28.47 23.70
N ARG A 496 21.53 29.36 22.70
CA ARG A 496 21.68 30.80 22.88
C ARG A 496 20.64 31.37 23.85
N ALA A 497 19.39 30.92 23.78
CA ALA A 497 18.31 31.35 24.67
C ALA A 497 18.53 30.87 26.12
N VAL A 498 19.07 29.66 26.32
CA VAL A 498 19.42 29.12 27.64
C VAL A 498 20.60 29.89 28.24
N VAL A 499 21.69 30.07 27.46
CA VAL A 499 22.89 30.78 27.89
C VAL A 499 22.59 32.25 28.20
N SER A 500 21.75 32.92 27.42
CA SER A 500 21.38 34.32 27.69
C SER A 500 20.61 34.49 29.01
N ARG A 501 19.88 33.46 29.44
CA ARG A 501 19.05 33.50 30.67
C ARG A 501 19.65 32.79 31.89
N SER A 502 20.74 32.04 31.73
CA SER A 502 21.38 31.29 32.83
C SER A 502 22.86 31.63 32.95
N GLU A 503 23.26 32.17 34.11
CA GLU A 503 24.67 32.39 34.44
C GLU A 503 25.47 31.09 34.52
N THR A 504 24.88 30.04 35.10
CA THR A 504 25.50 28.72 35.19
C THR A 504 25.80 28.16 33.81
N ALA A 505 24.85 28.26 32.88
CA ALA A 505 25.07 27.84 31.48
C ALA A 505 26.17 28.65 30.79
N ARG A 506 26.24 29.98 31.04
CA ARG A 506 27.34 30.84 30.54
C ARG A 506 28.71 30.40 31.07
N ARG A 507 28.83 30.09 32.36
CA ARG A 507 30.09 29.64 32.97
C ARG A 507 30.54 28.30 32.38
N VAL A 508 29.63 27.33 32.30
CA VAL A 508 29.91 26.01 31.71
C VAL A 508 30.31 26.14 30.24
N TRP A 509 29.62 26.98 29.47
CA TRP A 509 29.96 27.23 28.06
C TRP A 509 31.34 27.85 27.91
N ASN A 510 31.65 28.89 28.68
CA ASN A 510 32.95 29.55 28.63
C ASN A 510 34.08 28.59 29.01
N LEU A 511 33.89 27.75 30.05
CA LEU A 511 34.85 26.70 30.42
C LEU A 511 35.07 25.71 29.27
N ALA A 512 34.00 25.17 28.69
CA ALA A 512 34.07 24.23 27.57
C ALA A 512 34.76 24.85 26.34
N PHE A 513 34.39 26.09 25.98
CA PHE A 513 35.01 26.81 24.87
C PHE A 513 36.50 27.08 25.12
N THR A 514 36.87 27.48 26.33
CA THR A 514 38.26 27.73 26.71
C THR A 514 39.08 26.43 26.66
N MET A 515 38.53 25.31 27.13
CA MET A 515 39.15 23.99 26.98
C MET A 515 39.35 23.60 25.52
N LEU A 516 38.35 23.80 24.66
CA LEU A 516 38.40 23.44 23.25
C LEU A 516 39.43 24.29 22.47
N VAL A 517 39.47 25.60 22.73
CA VAL A 517 40.50 26.50 22.19
C VAL A 517 41.89 26.12 22.69
N SER A 518 42.02 25.75 23.98
CA SER A 518 43.30 25.31 24.53
C SER A 518 43.79 23.99 23.91
N MET A 519 42.89 23.04 23.63
CA MET A 519 43.20 21.81 22.90
C MET A 519 43.64 22.11 21.47
N MET A 520 42.89 22.95 20.74
CA MET A 520 43.27 23.33 19.37
C MET A 520 44.62 24.03 19.32
N ARG A 521 44.91 24.93 20.29
CA ARG A 521 46.23 25.58 20.42
C ARG A 521 47.34 24.59 20.76
N ARG A 522 47.08 23.57 21.59
CA ARG A 522 48.05 22.51 21.90
C ARG A 522 48.31 21.60 20.69
N MET A 523 47.28 21.30 19.91
CA MET A 523 47.41 20.52 18.67
C MET A 523 48.18 21.30 17.60
N SER A 524 47.92 22.60 17.43
CA SER A 524 48.68 23.44 16.49
C SER A 524 50.11 23.68 16.96
N ALA A 525 50.34 23.88 18.26
CA ALA A 525 51.69 23.97 18.83
C ALA A 525 52.48 22.65 18.69
N GLY A 526 51.82 21.50 18.88
CA GLY A 526 52.41 20.18 18.66
C GLY A 526 52.79 19.94 17.19
N ALA A 527 51.96 20.40 16.25
CA ALA A 527 52.28 20.36 14.82
C ALA A 527 53.46 21.29 14.45
N GLY A 528 53.55 22.48 15.07
CA GLY A 528 54.66 23.41 14.89
C GLY A 528 56.00 22.89 15.41
N ILE A 529 56.00 22.25 16.58
CA ILE A 529 57.19 21.61 17.17
C ILE A 529 57.66 20.42 16.32
N GLY A 530 56.74 19.66 15.73
CA GLY A 530 57.07 18.57 14.81
C GLY A 530 57.74 19.03 13.50
N ILE A 531 57.35 20.21 12.99
CA ILE A 531 57.97 20.82 11.81
C ILE A 531 59.32 21.45 12.15
N ALA A 532 59.46 22.10 13.32
CA ALA A 532 60.72 22.66 13.80
C ALA A 532 61.78 21.57 14.04
N LYS A 533 61.43 20.47 14.72
CA LYS A 533 62.33 19.32 14.91
C LYS A 533 62.74 18.66 13.60
N ARG A 534 61.87 18.64 12.57
CA ARG A 534 62.22 18.14 11.23
C ARG A 534 63.16 19.08 10.47
N ARG A 535 63.12 20.39 10.73
CA ARG A 535 64.06 21.36 10.18
C ARG A 535 65.42 21.27 10.86
N GLU A 536 65.47 21.24 12.20
CA GLU A 536 66.72 21.04 12.95
C GLU A 536 67.43 19.75 12.55
N LYS A 537 66.70 18.64 12.41
CA LYS A 537 67.28 17.37 11.94
C LYS A 537 67.87 17.47 10.54
N LYS A 538 67.26 18.27 9.65
CA LYS A 538 67.74 18.51 8.27
C LYS A 538 68.96 19.42 8.24
N ASP A 539 69.04 20.37 9.16
CA ASP A 539 70.16 21.30 9.28
C ASP A 539 71.37 20.62 9.96
N GLU A 540 71.14 19.71 10.92
CA GLU A 540 72.17 18.80 11.47
C GLU A 540 72.71 17.81 10.42
N GLU A 541 71.85 17.29 9.54
CA GLU A 541 72.27 16.41 8.44
C GLU A 541 73.13 17.17 7.41
N LYS A 542 72.74 18.41 7.09
CA LYS A 542 73.53 19.29 6.21
C LYS A 542 74.88 19.69 6.82
N SER A 543 74.96 19.92 8.13
CA SER A 543 76.24 20.27 8.77
C SER A 543 77.19 19.06 8.83
N ARG A 544 76.65 17.85 9.00
CA ARG A 544 77.42 16.59 8.89
C ARG A 544 77.92 16.32 7.47
N ASP A 545 77.12 16.62 6.44
CA ASP A 545 77.56 16.47 5.05
C ASP A 545 78.62 17.51 4.67
N MET A 546 78.56 18.73 5.21
CA MET A 546 79.61 19.75 5.01
C MET A 546 80.94 19.40 5.71
N SER A 547 80.91 18.72 6.86
CA SER A 547 82.15 18.26 7.52
C SER A 547 82.77 17.04 6.82
N LYS A 548 81.97 16.23 6.10
CA LYS A 548 82.48 15.17 5.23
C LYS A 548 83.05 15.71 3.91
N ALA A 549 82.42 16.72 3.32
CA ALA A 549 82.89 17.33 2.07
C ALA A 549 84.24 18.08 2.18
N SER A 550 84.69 18.40 3.40
CA SER A 550 86.01 19.01 3.64
C SER A 550 87.15 17.99 3.80
N VAL A 551 86.84 16.70 3.85
CA VAL A 551 87.83 15.60 3.95
C VAL A 551 88.14 14.96 2.58
N ASP A 552 87.23 15.08 1.60
CA ASP A 552 87.33 14.37 0.31
C ASP A 552 87.85 15.19 -0.89
N VAL A 553 88.43 16.38 -0.67
CA VAL A 553 88.99 17.22 -1.77
C VAL A 553 90.42 16.84 -2.17
N ASN A 554 91.07 15.89 -1.49
CA ASN A 554 92.47 15.54 -1.71
C ASN A 554 92.70 14.16 -2.36
N ASN A 555 91.80 13.71 -3.24
CA ASN A 555 92.11 12.58 -4.14
C ASN A 555 91.14 12.52 -5.32
N SER A 556 91.59 12.92 -6.52
CA SER A 556 91.49 12.09 -7.74
C SER A 556 91.85 12.88 -9.00
N SER A 557 92.77 12.31 -9.78
CA SER A 557 93.07 12.65 -11.16
C SER A 557 92.18 11.84 -12.12
N THR A 558 91.76 12.49 -13.20
CA THR A 558 91.02 12.00 -14.39
C THR A 558 91.73 10.83 -15.10
N PRO A 559 91.10 10.02 -16.03
CA PRO A 559 90.25 10.53 -17.13
C PRO A 559 89.14 9.63 -17.77
N SER A 560 88.25 10.33 -18.51
CA SER A 560 87.69 10.05 -19.85
C SER A 560 87.32 8.61 -20.27
N LYS A 561 86.05 8.42 -20.67
CA LYS A 561 85.68 7.94 -22.03
C LYS A 561 84.18 8.10 -22.33
N ALA A 562 83.90 8.59 -23.54
CA ALA A 562 82.60 8.62 -24.20
C ALA A 562 82.19 7.24 -24.75
N VAL A 563 80.91 7.02 -25.07
CA VAL A 563 80.40 6.52 -26.38
C VAL A 563 78.86 6.31 -26.39
N SER A 564 78.27 6.89 -27.44
CA SER A 564 77.08 6.61 -28.29
C SER A 564 75.71 6.08 -27.80
N MET A 565 74.70 6.83 -28.27
CA MET A 565 73.32 6.51 -28.71
C MET A 565 72.99 5.06 -29.13
N SER A 566 71.77 4.59 -28.81
CA SER A 566 70.70 4.25 -29.79
C SER A 566 69.42 3.63 -29.15
N ILE A 567 68.34 4.40 -29.28
CA ILE A 567 66.90 4.15 -29.51
C ILE A 567 66.31 2.70 -29.57
N ALA A 568 65.32 2.48 -28.68
CA ALA A 568 63.99 1.80 -28.79
C ALA A 568 63.85 0.28 -29.09
N PRO A 569 62.64 -0.36 -28.99
CA PRO A 569 61.39 -0.01 -28.29
C PRO A 569 60.77 -1.14 -27.41
N ILE A 570 59.77 -0.74 -26.62
CA ILE A 570 58.52 -1.41 -26.19
C ILE A 570 58.40 -2.95 -26.37
N LYS A 571 58.10 -3.63 -25.25
CA LYS A 571 57.01 -4.60 -25.14
C LYS A 571 56.23 -4.35 -23.85
#